data_AF-A0A399Z6S0-F1
#
_entry.id   AF-A0A399Z6S0-F1
#
_cell.length_a   1.000
_cell.length_b   1.000
_cell.length_c   1.000
_cell.angle_alpha   90.00
_cell.angle_beta   90.00
_cell.angle_gamma   90.00
#
_symmetry.space_group_name_H-M   'P 1'
#
loop_
_entity.id
_entity.type
_entity.pdbx_description
1 polymer ?
#
loop_
_entity_poly.entity_id
_entity_poly.type
_entity_poly.pdbx_seq_one_letter_code
_entity_poly.pdbx_strand_id
1 'polypeptide(L)'
;MWNNPIFGDSYPLEIKADQMLAQVDRIYSGFQESFRAALKEGLPDASPNDLDEIVNQVGPKSVAFCASISAGELKDTERLQNAAVAIAVLYWADQSMDRGDDAMVAAVQRVAAETRGMAAASDHIPGAAAFRQAGLRHIERMVRKLNEHPEDTPHILRAIYLDILDNEARVRNLSREYFIAGLSPSFWDEHADEVARKTIVDSGLMSALTLIYSIYRNHDKSLPSLQEVYQDDILMKLVRERFNSAIRVFDDWGDRHIDNAQYPQWGVFNINVFNQPDRRFLERFTFYSGITDTALQGSLMSAFSHATEEDWLYIARTYAFLLRDSLASLPQPVKVKYEVFLTLCKRTLEAGFVNAVGDIFLTEGQEDKNVTPDSLNAMLDALQDTSSGYLEAARSNP
;
A
#
# COMPACT_ATOMS: atom_id res chain seq x y z
N MET A 1 6.92 -6.15 -23.25
CA MET A 1 5.48 -6.37 -23.01
C MET A 1 5.38 -6.69 -21.53
N TRP A 2 4.62 -5.93 -20.74
CA TRP A 2 4.49 -6.21 -19.31
C TRP A 2 3.73 -7.53 -19.15
N ASN A 3 4.37 -8.55 -18.59
CA ASN A 3 3.72 -9.82 -18.28
C ASN A 3 3.19 -9.71 -16.85
N ASN A 4 1.87 -9.61 -16.69
CA ASN A 4 1.18 -9.50 -15.40
C ASN A 4 1.62 -10.66 -14.48
N PRO A 5 2.58 -10.47 -13.55
CA PRO A 5 3.24 -11.61 -12.92
C PRO A 5 2.31 -12.33 -11.93
N ILE A 6 1.21 -11.68 -11.52
CA ILE A 6 0.35 -12.19 -10.47
C ILE A 6 -0.99 -12.68 -11.01
N PHE A 7 -1.72 -11.97 -11.87
CA PHE A 7 -3.02 -12.49 -12.33
C PHE A 7 -3.08 -12.87 -13.81
N GLY A 8 -2.12 -12.45 -14.63
CA GLY A 8 -2.18 -12.66 -16.09
C GLY A 8 -3.24 -11.81 -16.80
N ASP A 9 -4.36 -11.48 -16.14
CA ASP A 9 -5.55 -10.86 -16.70
C ASP A 9 -5.90 -9.46 -16.12
N SER A 10 -5.05 -8.89 -15.27
CA SER A 10 -5.28 -7.57 -14.64
C SER A 10 -5.41 -6.43 -15.65
N TYR A 11 -4.72 -6.55 -16.78
CA TYR A 11 -4.66 -5.54 -17.83
C TYR A 11 -5.18 -6.12 -19.15
N PRO A 12 -6.04 -5.39 -19.88
CA PRO A 12 -6.44 -5.79 -21.22
C PRO A 12 -5.22 -6.05 -22.13
N LEU A 13 -5.26 -7.16 -22.87
CA LEU A 13 -4.20 -7.58 -23.80
C LEU A 13 -3.85 -6.52 -24.87
N GLU A 14 -4.78 -5.59 -25.12
CA GLU A 14 -4.66 -4.56 -26.15
C GLU A 14 -4.10 -3.23 -25.63
N ILE A 15 -3.85 -3.07 -24.32
CA ILE A 15 -3.27 -1.83 -23.80
C ILE A 15 -1.86 -1.67 -24.38
N LYS A 16 -1.70 -0.62 -25.17
CA LYS A 16 -0.38 -0.21 -25.67
C LYS A 16 0.31 0.59 -24.57
N ALA A 17 1.58 0.28 -24.30
CA ALA A 17 2.40 1.05 -23.36
C ALA A 17 2.31 2.57 -23.63
N ASP A 18 2.24 2.95 -24.91
CA ASP A 18 2.06 4.34 -25.35
C ASP A 18 0.79 5.01 -24.80
N GLN A 19 -0.30 4.28 -24.59
CA GLN A 19 -1.55 4.82 -24.04
C GLN A 19 -1.42 5.16 -22.56
N MET A 20 -0.75 4.30 -21.79
CA MET A 20 -0.46 4.55 -20.37
C MET A 20 0.52 5.71 -20.21
N LEU A 21 1.59 5.73 -21.00
CA LEU A 21 2.56 6.84 -21.00
C LEU A 21 1.91 8.17 -21.37
N ALA A 22 1.06 8.21 -22.40
CA ALA A 22 0.31 9.41 -22.74
C ALA A 22 -0.67 9.84 -21.64
N GLN A 23 -1.20 8.91 -20.84
CA GLN A 23 -2.03 9.25 -19.69
C GLN A 23 -1.18 9.83 -18.55
N VAL A 24 0.00 9.28 -18.28
CA VAL A 24 0.98 9.83 -17.33
C VAL A 24 1.30 11.29 -17.67
N ASP A 25 1.67 11.58 -18.93
CA ASP A 25 2.01 12.94 -19.36
C ASP A 25 0.86 13.93 -19.15
N ARG A 26 -0.37 13.51 -19.47
CA ARG A 26 -1.57 14.33 -19.29
C ARG A 26 -1.85 14.63 -17.83
N ILE A 27 -1.80 13.61 -16.97
CA ILE A 27 -1.99 13.77 -15.52
C ILE A 27 -0.90 14.69 -14.95
N TYR A 28 0.35 14.51 -15.36
CA TYR A 28 1.50 15.23 -14.81
C TYR A 28 1.42 16.74 -15.06
N SER A 29 0.88 17.16 -16.21
CA SER A 29 0.83 18.58 -16.62
C SER A 29 0.11 19.53 -15.66
N GLY A 30 -0.91 19.05 -14.93
CA GLY A 30 -1.59 19.85 -13.90
C GLY A 30 -1.31 19.38 -12.46
N PHE A 31 -0.76 18.17 -12.31
CA PHE A 31 -0.41 17.59 -11.02
C PHE A 31 0.56 18.48 -10.22
N GLN A 32 1.63 18.96 -10.86
CA GLN A 32 2.72 19.66 -10.17
C GLN A 32 2.24 20.90 -9.42
N GLU A 33 1.40 21.74 -10.06
CA GLU A 33 0.90 22.97 -9.44
C GLU A 33 0.04 22.67 -8.21
N SER A 34 -0.90 21.72 -8.34
CA SER A 34 -1.79 21.37 -7.23
C SER A 34 -1.04 20.71 -6.07
N PHE A 35 -0.06 19.84 -6.36
CA PHE A 35 0.73 19.21 -5.32
C PHE A 35 1.66 20.22 -4.62
N ARG A 36 2.28 21.14 -5.37
CA ARG A 36 3.06 22.26 -4.79
C ARG A 36 2.22 23.13 -3.86
N ALA A 37 0.96 23.39 -4.22
CA ALA A 37 0.06 24.14 -3.36
C ALA A 37 -0.21 23.40 -2.03
N ALA A 38 -0.43 22.08 -2.08
CA ALA A 38 -0.58 21.25 -0.88
C ALA A 38 0.68 21.30 0.00
N LEU A 39 1.86 21.15 -0.61
CA LEU A 39 3.13 21.22 0.12
C LEU A 39 3.37 22.61 0.72
N LYS A 40 3.01 23.71 0.03
CA LYS A 40 3.21 25.07 0.56
C LYS A 40 2.32 25.34 1.78
N GLU A 41 1.12 24.77 1.83
CA GLU A 41 0.29 24.79 3.05
C GLU A 41 0.91 23.96 4.18
N GLY A 42 1.50 22.81 3.82
CA GLY A 42 2.19 21.88 4.72
C GLY A 42 3.52 22.40 5.29
N LEU A 43 4.26 23.15 4.48
CA LEU A 43 5.64 23.58 4.65
C LEU A 43 5.76 25.07 4.23
N PRO A 44 5.17 26.00 4.98
CA PRO A 44 5.10 27.41 4.57
C PRO A 44 6.48 28.05 4.43
N ASP A 45 7.45 27.60 5.21
CA ASP A 45 8.81 28.15 5.25
C ASP A 45 9.78 27.44 4.29
N ALA A 46 9.35 26.36 3.61
CA ALA A 46 10.20 25.68 2.63
C ALA A 46 10.46 26.57 1.42
N SER A 47 11.72 26.52 0.94
CA SER A 47 12.12 27.22 -0.27
C SER A 47 11.48 26.56 -1.51
N PRO A 48 11.38 27.28 -2.65
CA PRO A 48 10.91 26.67 -3.89
C PRO A 48 11.69 25.40 -4.25
N ASN A 49 13.01 25.39 -4.07
CA ASN A 49 13.84 24.23 -4.40
C ASN A 49 13.49 23.01 -3.53
N ASP A 50 13.25 23.19 -2.22
CA ASP A 50 12.85 22.09 -1.34
C ASP A 50 11.51 21.48 -1.76
N LEU A 51 10.57 22.33 -2.19
CA LEU A 51 9.27 21.89 -2.70
C LEU A 51 9.42 21.12 -4.03
N ASP A 52 10.29 21.60 -4.91
CA ASP A 52 10.60 20.96 -6.20
C ASP A 52 11.22 19.58 -6.00
N GLU A 53 12.12 19.43 -5.02
CA GLU A 53 12.72 18.15 -4.66
C GLU A 53 11.65 17.13 -4.22
N ILE A 54 10.72 17.53 -3.36
CA ILE A 54 9.61 16.65 -2.93
C ILE A 54 8.70 16.29 -4.12
N VAL A 55 8.37 17.26 -4.98
CA VAL A 55 7.54 17.03 -6.18
C VAL A 55 8.21 16.06 -7.14
N ASN A 56 9.52 16.19 -7.35
CA ASN A 56 10.28 15.32 -8.25
C ASN A 56 10.46 13.91 -7.65
N GLN A 57 10.52 13.79 -6.34
CA GLN A 57 10.59 12.51 -5.65
C GLN A 57 9.25 11.75 -5.69
N VAL A 58 8.14 12.41 -5.35
CA VAL A 58 6.84 11.74 -5.13
C VAL A 58 5.94 11.74 -6.37
N GLY A 59 6.09 12.77 -7.22
CA GLY A 59 5.20 13.01 -8.35
C GLY A 59 5.17 11.88 -9.39
N PRO A 60 6.33 11.45 -9.92
CA PRO A 60 6.37 10.37 -10.91
C PRO A 60 5.71 9.07 -10.41
N LYS A 61 6.01 8.65 -9.16
CA LYS A 61 5.43 7.44 -8.54
C LYS A 61 3.91 7.58 -8.44
N SER A 62 3.40 8.69 -7.92
CA SER A 62 1.96 8.94 -7.73
C SER A 62 1.17 8.95 -9.04
N VAL A 63 1.72 9.60 -10.07
CA VAL A 63 1.08 9.70 -11.39
C VAL A 63 1.12 8.37 -12.13
N ALA A 64 2.27 7.69 -12.15
CA ALA A 64 2.41 6.39 -12.78
C ALA A 64 1.50 5.34 -12.12
N PHE A 65 1.37 5.38 -10.79
CA PHE A 65 0.50 4.48 -10.05
C PHE A 65 -0.98 4.70 -10.42
N CYS A 66 -1.45 5.95 -10.47
CA CYS A 66 -2.80 6.30 -10.92
C CYS A 66 -3.08 5.85 -12.36
N ALA A 67 -2.13 6.08 -13.27
CA ALA A 67 -2.23 5.63 -14.66
C ALA A 67 -2.23 4.10 -14.78
N SER A 68 -1.48 3.41 -13.92
CA SER A 68 -1.40 1.94 -13.90
C SER A 68 -2.69 1.30 -13.37
N ILE A 69 -3.34 1.88 -12.38
CA ILE A 69 -4.62 1.36 -11.88
C ILE A 69 -5.75 1.63 -12.88
N SER A 70 -5.77 2.82 -13.48
CA SER A 70 -6.78 3.18 -14.49
C SER A 70 -6.53 2.57 -15.87
N ALA A 71 -5.30 2.10 -16.13
CA ALA A 71 -4.89 1.37 -17.32
C ALA A 71 -5.26 2.06 -18.65
N GLY A 72 -5.32 3.40 -18.67
CA GLY A 72 -5.74 4.17 -19.85
C GLY A 72 -7.23 4.09 -20.20
N GLU A 73 -8.05 3.36 -19.44
CA GLU A 73 -9.49 3.19 -19.68
C GLU A 73 -10.28 4.46 -19.33
N LEU A 74 -9.80 5.21 -18.34
CA LEU A 74 -10.38 6.49 -17.92
C LEU A 74 -9.78 7.66 -18.70
N LYS A 75 -10.66 8.44 -19.35
CA LYS A 75 -10.27 9.66 -20.09
C LYS A 75 -10.39 10.95 -19.26
N ASP A 76 -11.03 10.88 -18.09
CA ASP A 76 -11.20 12.02 -17.19
C ASP A 76 -9.87 12.37 -16.50
N THR A 77 -9.07 13.15 -17.23
CA THR A 77 -7.72 13.54 -16.80
C THR A 77 -7.75 14.41 -15.55
N GLU A 78 -8.76 15.27 -15.40
CA GLU A 78 -8.87 16.17 -14.24
C GLU A 78 -9.09 15.37 -12.95
N ARG A 79 -9.99 14.39 -12.96
CA ARG A 79 -10.21 13.54 -11.78
C ARG A 79 -9.03 12.63 -11.49
N LEU A 80 -8.39 12.09 -12.52
CA LEU A 80 -7.15 11.31 -12.35
C LEU A 80 -6.01 12.14 -11.77
N GLN A 81 -5.91 13.42 -12.15
CA GLN A 81 -4.99 14.38 -11.54
C GLN A 81 -5.31 14.61 -10.07
N ASN A 82 -6.57 14.86 -9.71
CA ASN A 82 -6.97 15.01 -8.31
C ASN A 82 -6.65 13.75 -7.49
N ALA A 83 -6.89 12.55 -8.04
CA ALA A 83 -6.52 11.28 -7.41
C ALA A 83 -4.99 11.16 -7.23
N ALA A 84 -4.21 11.50 -8.25
CA ALA A 84 -2.74 11.47 -8.18
C ALA A 84 -2.20 12.46 -7.13
N VAL A 85 -2.79 13.66 -7.01
CA VAL A 85 -2.43 14.62 -5.96
C VAL A 85 -2.77 14.07 -4.58
N ALA A 86 -3.93 13.45 -4.39
CA ALA A 86 -4.28 12.82 -3.10
C ALA A 86 -3.28 11.72 -2.71
N ILE A 87 -2.88 10.87 -3.67
CA ILE A 87 -1.84 9.84 -3.49
C ILE A 87 -0.48 10.48 -3.19
N ALA A 88 -0.12 11.57 -3.84
CA ALA A 88 1.15 12.25 -3.58
C ALA A 88 1.22 12.88 -2.19
N VAL A 89 0.12 13.45 -1.69
CA VAL A 89 0.05 13.95 -0.32
C VAL A 89 0.13 12.81 0.69
N LEU A 90 -0.46 11.64 0.39
CA LEU A 90 -0.30 10.42 1.19
C LEU A 90 1.19 10.02 1.27
N TYR A 91 1.88 9.84 0.13
CA TYR A 91 3.30 9.50 0.11
C TYR A 91 4.19 10.54 0.78
N TRP A 92 3.87 11.83 0.65
CA TRP A 92 4.60 12.86 1.37
C TRP A 92 4.46 12.71 2.89
N ALA A 93 3.26 12.39 3.37
CA ALA A 93 3.02 12.18 4.79
C ALA A 93 3.77 10.95 5.32
N ASP A 94 3.64 9.83 4.63
CA ASP A 94 4.34 8.57 4.90
C ASP A 94 5.87 8.77 4.99
N GLN A 95 6.50 9.26 3.92
CA GLN A 95 7.94 9.53 3.89
C GLN A 95 8.39 10.55 4.94
N SER A 96 7.54 11.52 5.29
CA SER A 96 7.86 12.47 6.36
C SER A 96 7.89 11.76 7.72
N MET A 97 6.93 10.87 7.99
CA MET A 97 6.89 10.08 9.22
C MET A 97 8.11 9.15 9.31
N ASP A 98 8.45 8.45 8.23
CA ASP A 98 9.62 7.54 8.17
C ASP A 98 10.95 8.24 8.39
N ARG A 99 11.06 9.50 7.93
CA ARG A 99 12.23 10.36 8.17
C ARG A 99 12.25 11.01 9.55
N GLY A 100 11.25 10.74 10.39
CA GLY A 100 11.25 11.21 11.78
C GLY A 100 10.40 12.46 12.06
N ASP A 101 9.56 12.94 11.14
CA ASP A 101 8.73 14.14 11.35
C ASP A 101 7.59 13.87 12.36
N ASP A 102 7.88 14.08 13.66
CA ASP A 102 6.90 13.96 14.74
C ASP A 102 5.73 14.96 14.62
N ALA A 103 5.91 16.07 13.89
CA ALA A 103 4.82 17.01 13.62
C ALA A 103 3.84 16.45 12.58
N MET A 104 4.31 15.68 11.60
CA MET A 104 3.45 14.94 10.67
C MET A 104 2.63 13.87 11.41
N VAL A 105 3.27 13.10 12.30
CA VAL A 105 2.57 12.10 13.14
C VAL A 105 1.44 12.74 13.95
N ALA A 106 1.71 13.87 14.61
CA ALA A 106 0.70 14.59 15.37
C ALA A 106 -0.45 15.12 14.48
N ALA A 107 -0.13 15.59 13.27
CA ALA A 107 -1.12 16.04 12.30
C ALA A 107 -2.02 14.90 11.80
N VAL A 108 -1.43 13.74 11.47
CA VAL A 108 -2.15 12.54 11.07
C VAL A 108 -3.10 12.07 12.16
N GLN A 109 -2.62 11.91 13.39
CA GLN A 109 -3.44 11.51 14.54
C GLN A 109 -4.62 12.47 14.75
N ARG A 110 -4.38 13.77 14.52
CA ARG A 110 -5.43 14.77 14.60
C ARG A 110 -6.49 14.62 13.51
N VAL A 111 -6.08 14.50 12.25
CA VAL A 111 -7.04 14.31 11.14
C VAL A 111 -7.80 12.99 11.30
N ALA A 112 -7.15 11.94 11.81
CA ALA A 112 -7.78 10.67 12.12
C ALA A 112 -8.84 10.81 13.24
N ALA A 113 -8.55 11.54 14.31
CA ALA A 113 -9.53 11.84 15.36
C ALA A 113 -10.73 12.62 14.81
N GLU A 114 -10.50 13.63 13.97
CA GLU A 114 -11.55 14.40 13.29
C GLU A 114 -12.41 13.49 12.38
N THR A 115 -11.77 12.59 11.63
CA THR A 115 -12.45 11.61 10.75
C THR A 115 -13.31 10.62 11.54
N ARG A 116 -12.93 10.29 12.78
CA ARG A 116 -13.73 9.48 13.71
C ARG A 116 -14.89 10.25 14.35
N GLY A 117 -15.01 11.56 14.11
CA GLY A 117 -15.99 12.42 14.77
C GLY A 117 -15.65 12.71 16.23
N MET A 118 -14.41 12.50 16.66
CA MET A 118 -13.97 12.79 18.02
C MET A 118 -13.72 14.29 18.19
N ALA A 119 -14.07 14.83 19.35
CA ALA A 119 -13.71 16.19 19.70
C ALA A 119 -12.18 16.33 19.73
N ALA A 120 -11.69 17.38 19.08
CA ALA A 120 -10.35 17.90 19.22
C ALA A 120 -9.83 17.86 20.68
N ALA A 121 -8.91 16.95 21.01
CA ALA A 121 -8.43 16.80 22.39
C ALA A 121 -7.62 18.01 22.92
N SER A 122 -7.34 19.01 22.08
CA SER A 122 -6.78 20.32 22.41
C SER A 122 -6.91 21.21 21.17
N ASP A 123 -7.27 22.48 21.34
CA ASP A 123 -7.23 23.49 20.27
C ASP A 123 -5.81 24.01 20.00
N HIS A 124 -4.83 23.65 20.82
CA HIS A 124 -3.43 23.99 20.63
C HIS A 124 -2.68 22.82 19.99
N ILE A 125 -2.46 22.94 18.69
CA ILE A 125 -1.54 22.09 17.92
C ILE A 125 -0.23 22.88 17.78
N PRO A 126 0.95 22.31 18.09
CA PRO A 126 2.22 22.98 17.84
C PRO A 126 2.31 23.47 16.38
N GLY A 127 2.91 24.65 16.15
CA GLY A 127 2.82 25.35 14.86
C GLY A 127 3.12 24.48 13.64
N ALA A 128 4.18 23.66 13.69
CA ALA A 128 4.55 22.76 12.60
C ALA A 128 3.45 21.72 12.29
N ALA A 129 2.84 21.10 13.31
CA ALA A 129 1.80 20.09 13.12
C ALA A 129 0.51 20.70 12.57
N ALA A 130 0.21 21.97 12.89
CA ALA A 130 -0.92 22.68 12.28
C ALA A 130 -0.71 22.91 10.78
N PHE A 131 0.51 23.22 10.35
CA PHE A 131 0.84 23.32 8.93
C PHE A 131 0.75 21.97 8.23
N ARG A 132 1.35 20.90 8.80
CA ARG A 132 1.21 19.54 8.25
C ARG A 132 -0.26 19.14 8.08
N GLN A 133 -1.09 19.44 9.08
CA GLN A 133 -2.54 19.20 9.02
C GLN A 133 -3.20 19.96 7.85
N ALA A 134 -2.83 21.22 7.62
CA ALA A 134 -3.35 22.00 6.50
C ALA A 134 -2.98 21.38 5.14
N GLY A 135 -1.74 20.90 5.00
CA GLY A 135 -1.30 20.12 3.84
C GLY A 135 -2.10 18.83 3.65
N LEU A 136 -2.29 18.04 4.72
CA LEU A 136 -3.09 16.80 4.69
C LEU A 136 -4.54 17.06 4.26
N ARG A 137 -5.16 18.15 4.73
CA ARG A 137 -6.53 18.54 4.33
C ARG A 137 -6.68 18.84 2.83
N HIS A 138 -5.58 18.96 2.10
CA HIS A 138 -5.63 19.02 0.64
C HIS A 138 -6.22 17.72 0.03
N ILE A 139 -5.99 16.57 0.67
CA ILE A 139 -6.58 15.28 0.27
C ILE A 139 -8.10 15.41 0.23
N GLU A 140 -8.73 15.96 1.27
CA GLU A 140 -10.18 16.12 1.32
C GLU A 140 -10.69 17.01 0.18
N ARG A 141 -9.97 18.09 -0.15
CA ARG A 141 -10.32 18.95 -1.29
C ARG A 141 -10.24 18.18 -2.61
N MET A 142 -9.22 17.34 -2.80
CA MET A 142 -9.10 16.51 -4.00
C MET A 142 -10.19 15.44 -4.08
N VAL A 143 -10.49 14.75 -2.97
CA VAL A 143 -11.56 13.75 -2.90
C VAL A 143 -12.91 14.36 -3.25
N ARG A 144 -13.21 15.56 -2.74
CA ARG A 144 -14.46 16.27 -3.08
C ARG A 144 -14.53 16.70 -4.55
N LYS A 145 -13.39 17.02 -5.18
CA LYS A 145 -13.35 17.39 -6.60
C LYS A 145 -13.46 16.17 -7.53
N LEU A 146 -12.90 15.03 -7.14
CA LEU A 146 -12.90 13.83 -7.98
C LEU A 146 -14.19 13.01 -7.89
N ASN A 147 -15.07 13.28 -6.93
CA ASN A 147 -16.22 12.41 -6.63
C ASN A 147 -17.56 13.13 -6.86
N GLU A 148 -18.40 12.64 -7.78
CA GLU A 148 -19.79 13.13 -7.94
C GLU A 148 -20.77 12.47 -6.97
N HIS A 149 -20.33 11.43 -6.27
CA HIS A 149 -21.11 10.61 -5.36
C HIS A 149 -20.74 10.93 -3.90
N PRO A 150 -21.31 11.99 -3.30
CA PRO A 150 -20.88 12.47 -1.99
C PRO A 150 -20.96 11.40 -0.89
N GLU A 151 -21.82 10.38 -1.04
CA GLU A 151 -21.93 9.25 -0.13
C GLU A 151 -20.66 8.39 -0.05
N ASP A 152 -19.82 8.39 -1.08
CA ASP A 152 -18.55 7.65 -1.10
C ASP A 152 -17.42 8.40 -0.39
N THR A 153 -17.54 9.72 -0.23
CA THR A 153 -16.47 10.57 0.32
C THR A 153 -16.02 10.11 1.72
N PRO A 154 -16.91 9.81 2.69
CA PRO A 154 -16.50 9.31 3.99
C PRO A 154 -15.72 7.99 3.92
N HIS A 155 -16.03 7.13 2.96
CA HIS A 155 -15.35 5.85 2.78
C HIS A 155 -13.93 6.02 2.23
N ILE A 156 -13.74 6.93 1.28
CA ILE A 156 -12.41 7.26 0.73
C ILE A 156 -11.53 7.90 1.81
N LEU A 157 -12.06 8.91 2.53
CA LEU A 157 -11.31 9.59 3.58
C LEU A 157 -10.98 8.67 4.76
N ARG A 158 -11.88 7.74 5.10
CA ARG A 158 -11.59 6.69 6.08
C ARG A 158 -10.41 5.81 5.63
N ALA A 159 -10.43 5.33 4.37
CA ALA A 159 -9.36 4.48 3.86
C ALA A 159 -7.99 5.19 3.90
N ILE A 160 -7.97 6.49 3.59
CA ILE A 160 -6.74 7.29 3.60
C ILE A 160 -6.28 7.59 5.03
N TYR A 161 -7.12 8.23 5.85
CA TYR A 161 -6.69 8.76 7.14
C TYR A 161 -6.66 7.71 8.25
N LEU A 162 -7.57 6.73 8.23
CA LEU A 162 -7.70 5.76 9.32
C LEU A 162 -7.03 4.43 8.99
N ASP A 163 -7.25 3.91 7.79
CA ASP A 163 -6.76 2.58 7.44
C ASP A 163 -5.26 2.63 7.08
N ILE A 164 -4.76 3.76 6.57
CA ILE A 164 -3.33 3.93 6.25
C ILE A 164 -2.64 4.86 7.23
N LEU A 165 -2.82 6.18 7.11
CA LEU A 165 -1.93 7.13 7.79
C LEU A 165 -1.91 6.95 9.32
N ASP A 166 -3.08 6.76 9.95
CA ASP A 166 -3.14 6.51 11.41
C ASP A 166 -2.53 5.17 11.83
N ASN A 167 -2.62 4.15 10.97
CA ASN A 167 -1.98 2.87 11.22
C ASN A 167 -0.47 2.95 11.00
N GLU A 168 0.02 3.57 9.92
CA GLU A 168 1.46 3.86 9.68
C GLU A 168 2.05 4.63 10.85
N ALA A 169 1.39 5.72 11.28
CA ALA A 169 1.81 6.50 12.43
C ALA A 169 1.93 5.65 13.71
N ARG A 170 1.03 4.67 13.90
CA ARG A 170 1.07 3.77 15.04
C ARG A 170 2.13 2.68 14.88
N VAL A 171 2.30 2.10 13.69
CA VAL A 171 3.36 1.13 13.39
C VAL A 171 4.72 1.78 13.63
N ARG A 172 4.96 3.00 13.12
CA ARG A 172 6.16 3.78 13.43
C ARG A 172 6.41 3.93 14.93
N ASN A 173 5.38 4.25 15.72
CA ASN A 173 5.53 4.40 17.17
C ASN A 173 5.87 3.06 17.83
N LEU A 174 5.23 1.97 17.41
CA LEU A 174 5.55 0.60 17.85
C LEU A 174 6.99 0.20 17.46
N SER A 175 7.44 0.55 16.25
CA SER A 175 8.81 0.34 15.79
C SER A 175 9.82 1.08 16.66
N ARG A 176 9.53 2.34 17.04
CA ARG A 176 10.35 3.11 17.98
C ARG A 176 10.36 2.50 19.39
N GLU A 177 9.20 2.08 19.90
CA GLU A 177 9.09 1.41 21.20
C GLU A 177 9.94 0.14 21.23
N TYR A 178 9.84 -0.69 20.18
CA TYR A 178 10.63 -1.92 20.02
C TYR A 178 12.13 -1.64 19.96
N PHE A 179 12.54 -0.65 19.15
CA PHE A 179 13.94 -0.26 19.01
C PHE A 179 14.53 0.28 20.32
N ILE A 180 13.82 1.19 21.01
CA ILE A 180 14.27 1.79 22.29
C ILE A 180 14.33 0.75 23.40
N ALA A 181 13.42 -0.25 23.40
CA ALA A 181 13.46 -1.38 24.32
C ALA A 181 14.63 -2.35 24.05
N GLY A 182 15.51 -2.05 23.09
CA GLY A 182 16.67 -2.86 22.74
C GLY A 182 16.29 -4.15 22.00
N LEU A 183 15.26 -4.10 21.16
CA LEU A 183 14.73 -5.25 20.41
C LEU A 183 14.30 -6.39 21.36
N SER A 184 13.71 -6.03 22.49
CA SER A 184 13.36 -6.97 23.55
C SER A 184 12.31 -8.00 23.08
N PRO A 185 12.54 -9.30 23.32
CA PRO A 185 11.51 -10.32 23.08
C PRO A 185 10.21 -10.08 23.85
N SER A 186 10.22 -9.37 24.98
CA SER A 186 9.00 -9.09 25.75
C SER A 186 8.04 -8.12 25.03
N PHE A 187 8.52 -7.33 24.08
CA PHE A 187 7.70 -6.42 23.27
C PHE A 187 6.57 -7.18 22.55
N TRP A 188 6.90 -8.36 22.02
CA TRP A 188 5.97 -9.17 21.25
C TRP A 188 4.87 -9.81 22.09
N ASP A 189 5.07 -9.99 23.39
CA ASP A 189 4.00 -10.47 24.28
C ASP A 189 2.84 -9.47 24.36
N GLU A 190 3.14 -8.18 24.26
CA GLU A 190 2.16 -7.10 24.36
C GLU A 190 1.66 -6.65 22.98
N HIS A 191 2.55 -6.55 21.98
CA HIS A 191 2.25 -5.82 20.75
C HIS A 191 2.14 -6.68 19.48
N ALA A 192 2.43 -7.99 19.51
CA ALA A 192 2.42 -8.82 18.30
C ALA A 192 1.09 -8.78 17.53
N ASP A 193 -0.03 -8.81 18.25
CA ASP A 193 -1.38 -8.73 17.64
C ASP A 193 -1.62 -7.36 16.98
N GLU A 194 -1.28 -6.28 17.68
CA GLU A 194 -1.48 -4.91 17.19
C GLU A 194 -0.61 -4.63 15.95
N VAL A 195 0.67 -5.00 16.00
CA VAL A 195 1.61 -4.84 14.89
C VAL A 195 1.08 -5.59 13.66
N ALA A 196 0.82 -6.90 13.77
CA ALA A 196 0.36 -7.71 12.64
C ALA A 196 -0.93 -7.18 12.00
N ARG A 197 -1.90 -6.76 12.82
CA ARG A 197 -3.15 -6.21 12.30
C ARG A 197 -2.91 -4.89 11.58
N LYS A 198 -2.09 -4.00 12.13
CA LYS A 198 -1.88 -2.66 11.56
C LYS A 198 -1.07 -2.70 10.28
N THR A 199 0.02 -3.47 10.24
CA THR A 199 0.84 -3.60 9.02
C THR A 199 0.05 -4.21 7.86
N ILE A 200 -0.86 -5.16 8.12
CA ILE A 200 -1.71 -5.67 7.03
C ILE A 200 -2.69 -4.58 6.54
N VAL A 201 -3.31 -3.84 7.47
CA VAL A 201 -4.35 -2.85 7.12
C VAL A 201 -3.77 -1.64 6.39
N ASP A 202 -2.57 -1.19 6.74
CA ASP A 202 -1.93 0.00 6.17
C ASP A 202 -1.18 -0.23 4.85
N SER A 203 -1.31 -1.41 4.23
CA SER A 203 -0.72 -1.78 2.92
C SER A 203 -1.09 -0.87 1.72
N GLY A 204 -1.82 0.23 1.90
CA GLY A 204 -2.08 1.19 0.84
C GLY A 204 -3.21 0.84 -0.14
N LEU A 205 -3.70 -0.41 -0.15
CA LEU A 205 -4.64 -0.91 -1.17
C LEU A 205 -5.92 -0.06 -1.27
N MET A 206 -6.66 0.05 -0.15
CA MET A 206 -8.01 0.62 -0.18
C MET A 206 -8.02 2.12 -0.47
N SER A 207 -6.97 2.88 -0.11
CA SER A 207 -6.94 4.30 -0.45
C SER A 207 -6.80 4.52 -1.95
N ALA A 208 -5.84 3.87 -2.59
CA ALA A 208 -5.59 4.01 -4.01
C ALA A 208 -6.77 3.47 -4.82
N LEU A 209 -7.27 2.29 -4.42
CA LEU A 209 -8.41 1.64 -5.06
C LEU A 209 -9.66 2.51 -5.01
N THR A 210 -10.05 3.02 -3.83
CA THR A 210 -11.31 3.76 -3.68
C THR A 210 -11.28 5.11 -4.40
N LEU A 211 -10.12 5.77 -4.48
CA LEU A 211 -9.94 6.97 -5.30
C LEU A 211 -10.25 6.70 -6.78
N ILE A 212 -9.65 5.67 -7.36
CA ILE A 212 -9.84 5.35 -8.78
C ILE A 212 -11.23 4.76 -9.05
N TYR A 213 -11.72 3.89 -8.18
CA TYR A 213 -13.07 3.31 -8.28
C TYR A 213 -14.16 4.39 -8.30
N SER A 214 -14.00 5.45 -7.50
CA SER A 214 -14.94 6.58 -7.51
C SER A 214 -14.99 7.29 -8.87
N ILE A 215 -13.87 7.34 -9.60
CA ILE A 215 -13.84 7.87 -10.96
C ILE A 215 -14.60 6.94 -11.91
N TYR A 216 -14.43 5.63 -11.81
CA TYR A 216 -15.23 4.66 -12.56
C TYR A 216 -16.73 4.82 -12.28
N ARG A 217 -17.14 4.99 -11.02
CA ARG A 217 -18.56 5.23 -10.66
C ARG A 217 -19.14 6.52 -11.26
N ASN A 218 -18.32 7.54 -11.49
CA ASN A 218 -18.79 8.75 -12.16
C ASN A 218 -19.14 8.47 -13.64
N HIS A 219 -18.38 7.58 -14.28
CA HIS A 219 -18.62 7.17 -15.67
C HIS A 219 -19.73 6.12 -15.80
N ASP A 220 -19.82 5.18 -14.85
CA ASP A 220 -20.86 4.16 -14.80
C ASP A 220 -21.57 4.19 -13.46
N LYS A 221 -22.75 4.82 -13.47
CA LYS A 221 -23.60 5.00 -12.28
C LYS A 221 -24.28 3.71 -11.82
N SER A 222 -24.18 2.62 -12.59
CA SER A 222 -24.70 1.31 -12.19
C SER A 222 -23.77 0.56 -11.25
N LEU A 223 -22.51 1.00 -11.13
CA LEU A 223 -21.53 0.39 -10.24
C LEU A 223 -21.93 0.56 -8.76
N PRO A 224 -21.75 -0.49 -7.92
CA PRO A 224 -22.09 -0.44 -6.50
C PRO A 224 -21.42 0.72 -5.76
N SER A 225 -22.13 1.32 -4.80
CA SER A 225 -21.53 2.33 -3.91
C SER A 225 -20.39 1.75 -3.08
N LEU A 226 -19.48 2.60 -2.60
CA LEU A 226 -18.46 2.15 -1.65
C LEU A 226 -19.12 1.59 -0.39
N GLN A 227 -20.24 2.16 0.07
CA GLN A 227 -20.99 1.59 1.18
C GLN A 227 -21.37 0.13 0.93
N GLU A 228 -21.92 -0.20 -0.24
CA GLU A 228 -22.28 -1.57 -0.61
C GLU A 228 -21.07 -2.50 -0.78
N VAL A 229 -19.93 -1.97 -1.26
CA VAL A 229 -18.66 -2.71 -1.32
C VAL A 229 -18.21 -3.07 0.10
N TYR A 230 -18.15 -2.09 1.00
CA TYR A 230 -17.70 -2.26 2.39
C TYR A 230 -18.62 -3.16 3.22
N GLN A 231 -19.89 -3.32 2.82
CA GLN A 231 -20.89 -4.16 3.49
C GLN A 231 -20.91 -5.61 3.00
N ASP A 232 -20.23 -5.93 1.89
CA ASP A 232 -20.15 -7.32 1.41
C ASP A 232 -19.04 -8.07 2.16
N ASP A 233 -19.44 -8.91 3.13
CA ASP A 233 -18.51 -9.64 3.99
C ASP A 233 -17.58 -10.58 3.22
N ILE A 234 -18.05 -11.19 2.12
CA ILE A 234 -17.26 -12.14 1.33
C ILE A 234 -16.16 -11.40 0.58
N LEU A 235 -16.53 -10.32 -0.11
CA LEU A 235 -15.59 -9.47 -0.81
C LEU A 235 -14.59 -8.82 0.15
N MET A 236 -15.08 -8.20 1.24
CA MET A 236 -14.21 -7.49 2.17
C MET A 236 -13.30 -8.45 2.96
N LYS A 237 -13.72 -9.69 3.19
CA LYS A 237 -12.82 -10.72 3.72
C LYS A 237 -11.66 -11.01 2.77
N LEU A 238 -11.95 -11.22 1.47
CA LEU A 238 -10.90 -11.41 0.46
C LEU A 238 -9.94 -10.21 0.41
N VAL A 239 -10.47 -8.98 0.41
CA VAL A 239 -9.65 -7.76 0.35
C VAL A 239 -8.76 -7.64 1.59
N ARG A 240 -9.34 -7.74 2.79
CA ARG A 240 -8.63 -7.53 4.06
C ARG A 240 -7.63 -8.64 4.39
N GLU A 241 -7.97 -9.89 4.11
CA GLU A 241 -7.13 -11.03 4.50
C GLU A 241 -6.15 -11.47 3.40
N ARG A 242 -6.45 -11.23 2.11
CA ARG A 242 -5.62 -11.76 1.01
C ARG A 242 -4.92 -10.67 0.23
N PHE A 243 -5.65 -9.67 -0.27
CA PHE A 243 -5.00 -8.61 -1.05
C PHE A 243 -4.06 -7.78 -0.20
N ASN A 244 -4.55 -7.28 0.94
CA ASN A 244 -3.74 -6.49 1.88
C ASN A 244 -2.48 -7.23 2.33
N SER A 245 -2.62 -8.50 2.71
CA SER A 245 -1.49 -9.30 3.18
C SER A 245 -0.50 -9.63 2.09
N ALA A 246 -0.95 -9.91 0.86
CA ALA A 246 -0.06 -10.13 -0.28
C ALA A 246 0.72 -8.85 -0.61
N ILE A 247 0.06 -7.69 -0.62
CA ILE A 247 0.72 -6.39 -0.84
C ILE A 247 1.76 -6.16 0.26
N ARG A 248 1.39 -6.33 1.54
CA ARG A 248 2.32 -6.17 2.66
C ARG A 248 3.52 -7.10 2.55
N VAL A 249 3.34 -8.36 2.12
CA VAL A 249 4.46 -9.28 1.89
C VAL A 249 5.38 -8.81 0.75
N PHE A 250 4.84 -8.27 -0.34
CA PHE A 250 5.69 -7.77 -1.44
C PHE A 250 6.42 -6.48 -1.08
N ASP A 251 5.72 -5.59 -0.38
CA ASP A 251 6.22 -4.30 0.12
C ASP A 251 7.35 -4.50 1.12
N ASP A 252 7.09 -5.25 2.21
CA ASP A 252 8.09 -5.55 3.24
C ASP A 252 9.28 -6.32 2.67
N TRP A 253 9.08 -7.17 1.67
CA TRP A 253 10.21 -7.82 1.01
C TRP A 253 11.08 -6.80 0.28
N GLY A 254 10.48 -5.86 -0.46
CA GLY A 254 11.21 -4.79 -1.15
C GLY A 254 11.95 -3.86 -0.19
N ASP A 255 11.29 -3.46 0.89
CA ASP A 255 11.78 -2.46 1.83
C ASP A 255 12.63 -3.02 2.96
N ARG A 256 12.87 -4.35 3.00
CA ARG A 256 13.61 -5.02 4.07
C ARG A 256 14.93 -4.34 4.47
N HIS A 257 15.68 -3.81 3.50
CA HIS A 257 16.95 -3.14 3.79
C HIS A 257 16.76 -1.72 4.32
N ILE A 258 15.77 -1.01 3.79
CA ILE A 258 15.39 0.34 4.24
C ILE A 258 14.91 0.27 5.69
N ASP A 259 14.01 -0.67 5.98
CA ASP A 259 13.39 -0.85 7.29
C ASP A 259 14.36 -1.32 8.37
N ASN A 260 15.48 -1.93 7.99
CA ASN A 260 16.53 -2.33 8.92
C ASN A 260 17.60 -1.24 9.13
N ALA A 261 17.27 0.02 8.85
CA ALA A 261 18.14 1.19 9.04
C ALA A 261 19.40 1.23 8.16
N GLN A 262 19.50 0.41 7.11
CA GLN A 262 20.69 0.39 6.26
C GLN A 262 20.81 1.66 5.40
N TYR A 263 19.68 2.26 5.05
CA TYR A 263 19.59 3.46 4.22
C TYR A 263 18.88 4.61 4.95
N PRO A 264 19.56 5.29 5.91
CA PRO A 264 18.96 6.30 6.78
C PRO A 264 18.40 7.52 6.04
N GLN A 265 18.80 7.75 4.79
CA GLN A 265 18.22 8.77 3.91
C GLN A 265 16.79 8.47 3.48
N TRP A 266 16.36 7.20 3.55
CA TRP A 266 15.04 6.74 3.13
C TRP A 266 14.12 6.45 4.32
N GLY A 267 14.66 5.91 5.42
CA GLY A 267 13.91 5.71 6.66
C GLY A 267 14.83 5.33 7.81
N VAL A 268 14.37 5.47 9.07
CA VAL A 268 15.20 5.14 10.24
C VAL A 268 15.16 3.66 10.59
N PHE A 269 14.00 3.13 10.97
CA PHE A 269 13.79 1.75 11.36
C PHE A 269 12.29 1.51 11.38
N ASN A 270 11.84 0.44 10.77
CA ASN A 270 10.45 0.03 10.81
C ASN A 270 10.33 -1.48 11.02
N ILE A 271 9.28 -1.91 11.71
CA ILE A 271 8.98 -3.32 11.86
C ILE A 271 8.49 -3.85 10.51
N ASN A 272 9.10 -4.95 10.08
CA ASN A 272 8.96 -5.57 8.78
C ASN A 272 8.93 -7.10 8.95
N VAL A 273 8.01 -7.77 8.24
CA VAL A 273 7.78 -9.22 8.40
C VAL A 273 8.99 -10.09 8.04
N PHE A 274 9.89 -9.61 7.18
CA PHE A 274 11.13 -10.31 6.80
C PHE A 274 12.29 -10.05 7.77
N ASN A 275 12.27 -8.92 8.48
CA ASN A 275 13.35 -8.53 9.39
C ASN A 275 13.13 -9.00 10.84
N GLN A 276 11.88 -9.30 11.22
CA GLN A 276 11.53 -9.70 12.59
C GLN A 276 10.88 -11.09 12.63
N PRO A 277 11.67 -12.18 12.64
CA PRO A 277 11.14 -13.55 12.67
C PRO A 277 10.65 -13.98 14.08
N ASP A 278 9.98 -13.08 14.82
CA ASP A 278 9.38 -13.45 16.10
C ASP A 278 8.12 -14.29 15.88
N ARG A 279 8.10 -15.49 16.47
CA ARG A 279 7.00 -16.44 16.31
C ARG A 279 5.63 -15.84 16.67
N ARG A 280 5.53 -15.04 17.73
CA ARG A 280 4.24 -14.47 18.16
C ARG A 280 3.71 -13.49 17.13
N PHE A 281 4.58 -12.67 16.56
CA PHE A 281 4.23 -11.75 15.49
C PHE A 281 3.80 -12.48 14.22
N LEU A 282 4.61 -13.45 13.76
CA LEU A 282 4.33 -14.19 12.53
C LEU A 282 3.08 -15.07 12.63
N GLU A 283 2.79 -15.65 13.80
CA GLU A 283 1.53 -16.36 14.06
C GLU A 283 0.31 -15.42 13.92
N ARG A 284 0.42 -14.19 14.44
CA ARG A 284 -0.64 -13.18 14.28
C ARG A 284 -0.77 -12.70 12.85
N PHE A 285 0.35 -12.47 12.16
CA PHE A 285 0.39 -12.05 10.76
C PHE A 285 -0.30 -13.08 9.86
N THR A 286 0.04 -14.36 9.99
CA THR A 286 -0.59 -15.44 9.21
C THR A 286 -2.07 -15.64 9.56
N PHE A 287 -2.44 -15.49 10.84
CA PHE A 287 -3.84 -15.51 11.27
C PHE A 287 -4.67 -14.40 10.60
N TYR A 288 -4.21 -13.14 10.66
CA TYR A 288 -4.89 -12.00 10.04
C TYR A 288 -4.85 -12.06 8.51
N SER A 289 -3.91 -12.79 7.93
CA SER A 289 -3.87 -13.12 6.50
C SER A 289 -4.90 -14.19 6.10
N GLY A 290 -5.75 -14.66 7.02
CA GLY A 290 -6.77 -15.69 6.75
C GLY A 290 -6.20 -17.10 6.56
N ILE A 291 -4.96 -17.35 6.97
CA ILE A 291 -4.34 -18.69 6.88
C ILE A 291 -4.72 -19.45 8.15
N THR A 292 -5.56 -20.48 8.00
CA THR A 292 -6.03 -21.33 9.12
C THR A 292 -5.47 -22.75 9.10
N ASP A 293 -4.79 -23.11 8.00
CA ASP A 293 -4.12 -24.40 7.83
C ASP A 293 -2.84 -24.44 8.66
N THR A 294 -2.82 -25.25 9.70
CA THR A 294 -1.70 -25.35 10.66
C THR A 294 -0.42 -25.88 10.01
N ALA A 295 -0.52 -26.73 8.99
CA ALA A 295 0.66 -27.23 8.29
C ALA A 295 1.29 -26.12 7.47
N LEU A 296 0.48 -25.39 6.70
CA LEU A 296 0.95 -24.24 5.92
C LEU A 296 1.52 -23.13 6.81
N GLN A 297 0.88 -22.84 7.95
CA GLN A 297 1.42 -21.92 8.95
C GLN A 297 2.81 -22.37 9.40
N GLY A 298 2.99 -23.65 9.74
CA GLY A 298 4.28 -24.22 10.12
C GLY A 298 5.37 -23.99 9.09
N SER A 299 5.11 -24.32 7.82
CA SER A 299 6.05 -24.12 6.71
C SER A 299 6.38 -22.64 6.47
N LEU A 300 5.40 -21.74 6.59
CA LEU A 300 5.66 -20.30 6.49
C LEU A 300 6.53 -19.79 7.65
N MET A 301 6.28 -20.23 8.88
CA MET A 301 7.12 -19.86 10.03
C MET A 301 8.57 -20.34 9.84
N SER A 302 8.75 -21.55 9.30
CA SER A 302 10.05 -22.12 8.97
C SER A 302 10.79 -21.25 7.95
N ALA A 303 10.13 -20.92 6.84
CA ALA A 303 10.68 -20.06 5.79
C ALA A 303 11.06 -18.66 6.31
N PHE A 304 10.18 -18.00 7.08
CA PHE A 304 10.49 -16.69 7.68
C PHE A 304 11.70 -16.74 8.63
N SER A 305 11.91 -17.87 9.32
CA SER A 305 12.99 -18.03 10.29
C SER A 305 14.36 -18.27 9.64
N HIS A 306 14.39 -18.98 8.51
CA HIS A 306 15.62 -19.22 7.75
C HIS A 306 16.06 -18.00 6.96
N ALA A 307 15.09 -17.26 6.40
CA ALA A 307 15.29 -16.01 5.68
C ALA A 307 16.34 -16.10 4.56
N THR A 308 16.36 -17.21 3.82
CA THR A 308 17.14 -17.30 2.57
C THR A 308 16.36 -16.70 1.40
N GLU A 309 17.04 -16.44 0.28
CA GLU A 309 16.40 -15.97 -0.94
C GLU A 309 15.32 -16.96 -1.44
N GLU A 310 15.60 -18.27 -1.38
CA GLU A 310 14.63 -19.32 -1.73
C GLU A 310 13.40 -19.29 -0.81
N ASP A 311 13.59 -19.04 0.49
CA ASP A 311 12.50 -18.91 1.45
C ASP A 311 11.64 -17.67 1.18
N TRP A 312 12.26 -16.54 0.85
CA TRP A 312 11.53 -15.31 0.51
C TRP A 312 10.68 -15.49 -0.74
N LEU A 313 11.24 -16.13 -1.77
CA LEU A 313 10.50 -16.49 -2.98
C LEU A 313 9.33 -17.43 -2.66
N TYR A 314 9.55 -18.42 -1.80
CA TYR A 314 8.51 -19.33 -1.34
C TYR A 314 7.38 -18.60 -0.61
N ILE A 315 7.70 -17.65 0.28
CA ILE A 315 6.72 -16.83 1.00
C ILE A 315 5.89 -16.00 0.02
N ALA A 316 6.55 -15.21 -0.84
CA ALA A 316 5.88 -14.35 -1.83
C ALA A 316 4.96 -15.16 -2.75
N ARG A 317 5.45 -16.30 -3.25
CA ARG A 317 4.68 -17.22 -4.09
C ARG A 317 3.49 -17.83 -3.36
N THR A 318 3.64 -18.19 -2.10
CA THR A 318 2.55 -18.73 -1.27
C THR A 318 1.42 -17.72 -1.12
N TYR A 319 1.74 -16.46 -0.82
CA TYR A 319 0.73 -15.41 -0.70
C TYR A 319 0.04 -15.10 -2.04
N ALA A 320 0.78 -15.08 -3.15
CA ALA A 320 0.21 -14.94 -4.49
C ALA A 320 -0.76 -16.09 -4.82
N PHE A 321 -0.37 -17.34 -4.53
CA PHE A 321 -1.23 -18.50 -4.77
C PHE A 321 -2.52 -18.42 -3.93
N LEU A 322 -2.41 -18.16 -2.63
CA LEU A 322 -3.56 -18.07 -1.73
C LEU A 322 -4.55 -16.99 -2.19
N LEU A 323 -4.05 -15.86 -2.68
CA LEU A 323 -4.86 -14.80 -3.23
C LEU A 323 -5.60 -15.23 -4.51
N ARG A 324 -4.90 -15.86 -5.46
CA ARG A 324 -5.52 -16.38 -6.70
C ARG A 324 -6.60 -17.41 -6.41
N ASP A 325 -6.30 -18.36 -5.53
CA ASP A 325 -7.24 -19.42 -5.13
C ASP A 325 -8.48 -18.81 -4.46
N SER A 326 -8.28 -17.88 -3.52
CA SER A 326 -9.38 -17.18 -2.84
C SER A 326 -10.24 -16.40 -3.83
N LEU A 327 -9.64 -15.69 -4.79
CA LEU A 327 -10.35 -14.98 -5.85
C LEU A 327 -11.13 -15.94 -6.78
N ALA A 328 -10.50 -17.04 -7.18
CA ALA A 328 -11.12 -18.08 -8.02
C ALA A 328 -12.30 -18.76 -7.30
N SER A 329 -12.25 -18.87 -5.97
CA SER A 329 -13.31 -19.46 -5.14
C SER A 329 -14.51 -18.54 -4.90
N LEU A 330 -14.43 -17.24 -5.24
CA LEU A 330 -15.54 -16.32 -5.01
C LEU A 330 -16.84 -16.78 -5.70
N PRO A 331 -18.01 -16.64 -5.05
CA PRO A 331 -19.29 -16.93 -5.69
C PRO A 331 -19.48 -16.10 -6.97
N GLN A 332 -20.01 -16.73 -8.02
CA GLN A 332 -20.21 -16.05 -9.32
C GLN A 332 -21.03 -14.74 -9.21
N PRO A 333 -22.10 -14.65 -8.39
CA PRO A 333 -22.83 -13.39 -8.23
C PRO A 333 -21.96 -12.26 -7.67
N VAL A 334 -21.04 -12.56 -6.75
CA VAL A 334 -20.10 -11.58 -6.17
C VAL A 334 -19.09 -11.14 -7.24
N LYS A 335 -18.52 -12.08 -8.00
CA LYS A 335 -17.59 -11.78 -9.09
C LYS A 335 -18.21 -10.84 -10.13
N VAL A 336 -19.44 -11.12 -10.55
CA VAL A 336 -20.16 -10.29 -11.53
C VAL A 336 -20.52 -8.94 -10.97
N LYS A 337 -21.07 -8.88 -9.74
CA LYS A 337 -21.49 -7.62 -9.11
C LYS A 337 -20.31 -6.66 -8.91
N TYR A 338 -19.14 -7.18 -8.54
CA TYR A 338 -17.98 -6.38 -8.16
C TYR A 338 -16.81 -6.49 -9.15
N GLU A 339 -17.08 -6.85 -10.41
CA GLU A 339 -16.06 -7.11 -11.43
C GLU A 339 -15.05 -5.96 -11.59
N VAL A 340 -15.55 -4.72 -11.73
CA VAL A 340 -14.70 -3.52 -11.85
C VAL A 340 -13.86 -3.34 -10.58
N PHE A 341 -14.46 -3.45 -9.40
CA PHE A 341 -13.75 -3.29 -8.13
C PHE A 341 -12.64 -4.33 -7.98
N LEU A 342 -12.93 -5.61 -8.26
CA LEU A 342 -11.95 -6.70 -8.22
C LEU A 342 -10.83 -6.51 -9.24
N THR A 343 -11.15 -6.01 -10.43
CA THR A 343 -10.15 -5.70 -11.47
C THR A 343 -9.18 -4.61 -10.97
N LEU A 344 -9.71 -3.57 -10.33
CA LEU A 344 -8.88 -2.52 -9.75
C LEU A 344 -8.04 -3.05 -8.58
N CYS A 345 -8.55 -3.95 -7.73
CA CYS A 345 -7.72 -4.62 -6.70
C CYS A 345 -6.52 -5.32 -7.32
N LYS A 346 -6.73 -6.09 -8.40
CA LYS A 346 -5.65 -6.78 -9.11
C LYS A 346 -4.61 -5.80 -9.64
N ARG A 347 -5.04 -4.71 -10.29
CA ARG A 347 -4.15 -3.67 -10.83
C ARG A 347 -3.38 -2.92 -9.76
N THR A 348 -4.02 -2.60 -8.62
CA THR A 348 -3.32 -1.95 -7.50
C THR A 348 -2.21 -2.83 -6.96
N LEU A 349 -2.47 -4.13 -6.80
CA LEU A 349 -1.47 -5.08 -6.35
C LEU A 349 -0.33 -5.26 -7.37
N GLU A 350 -0.65 -5.40 -8.66
CA GLU A 350 0.35 -5.50 -9.73
C GLU A 350 1.21 -4.23 -9.84
N ALA A 351 0.61 -3.05 -9.71
CA ALA A 351 1.32 -1.78 -9.68
C ALA A 351 2.21 -1.65 -8.42
N GLY A 352 1.72 -2.12 -7.26
CA GLY A 352 2.48 -2.13 -6.01
C GLY A 352 3.69 -3.06 -6.08
N PHE A 353 3.52 -4.22 -6.71
CA PHE A 353 4.62 -5.14 -6.96
C PHE A 353 5.73 -4.51 -7.82
N VAL A 354 5.39 -3.68 -8.83
CA VAL A 354 6.40 -2.94 -9.61
C VAL A 354 7.19 -1.98 -8.73
N ASN A 355 6.52 -1.32 -7.78
CA ASN A 355 7.19 -0.42 -6.85
C ASN A 355 8.20 -1.18 -5.99
N ALA A 356 7.79 -2.29 -5.37
CA ALA A 356 8.69 -3.13 -4.56
C ALA A 356 9.92 -3.60 -5.36
N VAL A 357 9.72 -3.98 -6.63
CA VAL A 357 10.83 -4.31 -7.55
C VAL A 357 11.75 -3.10 -7.78
N GLY A 358 11.18 -1.91 -7.97
CA GLY A 358 11.93 -0.66 -8.10
C GLY A 358 12.76 -0.36 -6.85
N ASP A 359 12.20 -0.58 -5.66
CA ASP A 359 12.87 -0.34 -4.38
C ASP A 359 14.06 -1.30 -4.18
N ILE A 360 13.92 -2.57 -4.58
CA ILE A 360 15.04 -3.52 -4.66
C ILE A 360 16.16 -2.99 -5.57
N PHE A 361 15.85 -2.55 -6.79
CA PHE A 361 16.86 -2.00 -7.71
C PHE A 361 17.57 -0.76 -7.16
N LEU A 362 16.85 0.10 -6.44
CA LEU A 362 17.44 1.29 -5.81
C LEU A 362 18.45 0.92 -4.73
N THR A 363 18.18 -0.12 -3.94
CA THR A 363 19.10 -0.64 -2.92
C THR A 363 20.33 -1.33 -3.54
N GLU A 364 20.14 -2.16 -4.59
CA GLU A 364 21.21 -2.89 -5.28
C GLU A 364 22.19 -1.97 -6.03
N GLY A 365 21.69 -0.87 -6.61
CA GLY A 365 22.51 0.12 -7.33
C GLY A 365 23.54 0.84 -6.46
N GLN A 366 23.49 0.66 -5.13
CA GLN A 366 24.35 1.33 -4.14
C GLN A 366 25.39 0.42 -3.45
N GLU A 367 25.86 -0.65 -4.12
CA GLU A 367 26.98 -1.53 -3.69
C GLU A 367 26.63 -2.80 -2.86
N ASP A 368 25.38 -3.28 -2.84
CA ASP A 368 25.08 -4.59 -2.23
C ASP A 368 25.13 -5.73 -3.26
N LYS A 369 25.99 -6.74 -3.04
CA LYS A 369 26.28 -7.85 -3.97
C LYS A 369 25.40 -9.08 -3.76
N ASN A 370 24.44 -9.01 -2.85
CA ASN A 370 23.72 -10.20 -2.36
C ASN A 370 22.32 -10.38 -2.95
N VAL A 371 21.90 -9.52 -3.89
CA VAL A 371 20.65 -9.64 -4.63
C VAL A 371 20.97 -9.27 -6.07
N THR A 372 20.86 -10.23 -6.99
CA THR A 372 21.23 -10.04 -8.40
C THR A 372 19.97 -9.84 -9.25
N PRO A 373 20.06 -9.26 -10.46
CA PRO A 373 18.98 -9.26 -11.44
C PRO A 373 18.38 -10.67 -11.72
N ASP A 374 19.12 -11.75 -11.40
CA ASP A 374 18.64 -13.12 -11.50
C ASP A 374 17.58 -13.46 -10.42
N SER A 375 17.69 -12.89 -9.22
CA SER A 375 16.71 -13.06 -8.12
C SER A 375 15.32 -12.52 -8.48
N LEU A 376 15.28 -11.36 -9.14
CA LEU A 376 14.06 -10.74 -9.61
C LEU A 376 13.40 -11.57 -10.72
N ASN A 377 14.19 -12.02 -11.70
CA ASN A 377 13.68 -12.88 -12.76
C ASN A 377 13.16 -14.21 -12.18
N ALA A 378 13.89 -14.81 -11.23
CA ALA A 378 13.45 -16.00 -10.52
C ALA A 378 12.13 -15.77 -9.76
N MET A 379 11.94 -14.59 -9.16
CA MET A 379 10.66 -14.24 -8.54
C MET A 379 9.54 -14.09 -9.56
N LEU A 380 9.77 -13.36 -10.66
CA LEU A 380 8.76 -13.19 -11.71
C LEU A 380 8.33 -14.56 -12.26
N ASP A 381 9.29 -15.46 -12.49
CA ASP A 381 9.04 -16.83 -12.93
C ASP A 381 8.28 -17.63 -11.87
N ALA A 382 8.69 -17.52 -10.60
CA ALA A 382 8.04 -18.22 -9.48
C ALA A 382 6.61 -17.76 -9.25
N LEU A 383 6.33 -16.46 -9.39
CA LEU A 383 4.99 -15.90 -9.30
C LEU A 383 4.15 -16.37 -10.47
N GLN A 384 4.67 -16.44 -11.69
CA GLN A 384 3.92 -16.92 -12.86
C GLN A 384 3.58 -18.41 -12.82
N ASP A 385 4.22 -19.20 -11.95
CA ASP A 385 3.91 -20.62 -11.80
C ASP A 385 2.51 -20.82 -11.18
N THR A 386 1.63 -21.42 -11.98
CA THR A 386 0.22 -21.71 -11.67
C THR A 386 -0.05 -23.20 -11.45
N SER A 387 0.99 -24.01 -11.27
CA SER A 387 0.88 -25.47 -11.18
C SER A 387 -0.12 -25.93 -10.09
N SER A 388 -1.09 -26.74 -10.52
CA SER A 388 -2.03 -27.41 -9.63
C SER A 388 -1.27 -28.44 -8.78
N GLY A 389 -1.11 -28.16 -7.49
CA GLY A 389 -0.33 -29.00 -6.55
C GLY A 389 0.65 -28.21 -5.70
N TYR A 390 0.88 -26.92 -5.98
CA TYR A 390 1.82 -26.10 -5.21
C TYR A 390 1.50 -26.07 -3.71
N LEU A 391 0.24 -25.86 -3.29
CA LEU A 391 -0.09 -25.86 -1.87
C LEU A 391 0.08 -27.23 -1.20
N GLU A 392 -0.11 -28.33 -1.93
CA GLU A 392 0.13 -29.68 -1.39
C GLU A 392 1.63 -29.90 -1.16
N ALA A 393 2.47 -29.41 -2.07
CA ALA A 393 3.91 -29.39 -1.91
C ALA A 393 4.35 -28.46 -0.76
N ALA A 394 3.78 -27.25 -0.68
CA ALA A 394 4.04 -26.26 0.37
C ALA A 394 3.74 -26.81 1.77
N ARG A 395 2.61 -27.50 1.93
CA ARG A 395 2.22 -28.19 3.17
C ARG A 395 3.14 -29.33 3.58
N SER A 396 3.85 -29.92 2.61
CA SER A 396 4.69 -31.10 2.80
C SER A 396 6.16 -30.76 3.04
N ASN A 397 6.52 -29.47 3.01
CA ASN A 397 7.87 -28.97 3.21
C ASN A 397 7.95 -28.26 4.58
N PRO A 398 8.23 -29.00 5.68
CA PRO A 398 8.22 -28.46 7.04
C PRO A 398 9.37 -27.50 7.33
#